data_AF-A0A7J7HLJ3-F1
#
_entry.id   AF-A0A7J7HLJ3-F1
#
_cell.length_a   1.000
_cell.length_b   1.000
_cell.length_c   1.000
_cell.angle_alpha   90.00
_cell.angle_beta   90.00
_cell.angle_gamma   90.00
#
_symmetry.space_group_name_H-M   'P 1'
#
loop_
_entity.id
_entity.type
_entity.pdbx_description
1 polymer ?
#
loop_
_entity_poly.entity_id
_entity_poly.type
_entity_poly.pdbx_seq_one_letter_code
_entity_poly.pdbx_strand_id
1 'polypeptide(L)'
;MVKSWTPQLLILEHANIGGYLTHCGWNSTIEGIGAGVPMITWPLVAEQFFNESIVVDVLKTGIRVGNEEWLSYIWEPKLTVSREKVEAAVKWLMAGNGGDEVEEMRRRAKEVSEKAKKAVDHGGSSNADAIALINELKSRRHRVRANKL
;
A
#
# COMPACT_ATOMS: atom_id res chain seq x y z
N MET A 1 11.41 15.20 12.58
CA MET A 1 9.96 14.92 12.46
C MET A 1 9.29 16.14 11.88
N VAL A 2 8.60 16.00 10.75
CA VAL A 2 7.72 17.06 10.23
C VAL A 2 6.41 16.97 11.01
N LYS A 3 5.92 18.10 11.56
CA LYS A 3 4.75 18.13 12.46
C LYS A 3 3.42 18.40 11.75
N SER A 4 3.45 18.53 10.44
CA SER A 4 2.33 18.90 9.57
C SER A 4 2.23 17.94 8.39
N TRP A 5 1.15 18.05 7.61
CA TRP A 5 0.97 17.23 6.41
C TRP A 5 2.16 17.41 5.45
N THR A 6 2.61 16.30 4.88
CA THR A 6 3.71 16.28 3.92
C THR A 6 3.19 15.90 2.54
N PRO A 7 3.80 16.38 1.46
CA PRO A 7 3.46 15.94 0.10
C PRO A 7 3.92 14.49 -0.11
N GLN A 8 3.21 13.54 0.50
CA GLN A 8 3.61 12.13 0.62
C GLN A 8 3.92 11.50 -0.74
N LEU A 9 3.08 11.75 -1.75
CA LEU A 9 3.29 11.24 -3.10
C LEU A 9 4.62 11.74 -3.71
N LEU A 10 4.89 13.05 -3.63
CA LEU A 10 6.15 13.63 -4.14
C LEU A 10 7.38 13.09 -3.42
N ILE A 11 7.24 12.80 -2.12
CA ILE A 11 8.32 12.18 -1.34
C ILE A 11 8.52 10.75 -1.84
N LEU A 12 7.47 9.92 -1.90
CA LEU A 12 7.57 8.52 -2.30
C LEU A 12 8.11 8.32 -3.73
N GLU A 13 7.79 9.23 -4.65
CA GLU A 13 8.29 9.19 -6.03
C GLU A 13 9.75 9.66 -6.17
N HIS A 14 10.35 10.21 -5.10
CA HIS A 14 11.71 10.70 -5.15
C HIS A 14 12.73 9.55 -5.21
N ALA A 15 13.69 9.63 -6.15
CA ALA A 15 14.66 8.56 -6.43
C ALA A 15 15.50 8.09 -5.23
N ASN A 16 15.66 8.95 -4.21
CA ASN A 16 16.41 8.64 -2.98
C ASN A 16 15.58 7.93 -1.90
N ILE A 17 14.29 7.64 -2.13
CA ILE A 17 13.49 6.87 -1.18
C ILE A 17 13.77 5.38 -1.35
N GLY A 18 14.39 4.80 -0.31
CA GLY A 18 14.71 3.38 -0.26
C GLY A 18 13.70 2.52 0.51
N GLY A 19 12.73 3.11 1.21
CA GLY A 19 11.76 2.34 1.98
C GLY A 19 10.67 3.22 2.60
N TYR A 20 9.52 2.61 2.87
CA TYR A 20 8.35 3.29 3.40
C TYR A 20 7.78 2.55 4.62
N LEU A 21 7.92 3.14 5.81
CA LEU A 21 7.24 2.64 7.00
C LEU A 21 5.81 3.16 7.02
N THR A 22 4.84 2.25 7.04
CA THR A 22 3.42 2.58 6.93
C THR A 22 2.58 1.79 7.91
N HIS A 23 1.49 2.41 8.37
CA HIS A 23 0.45 1.75 9.16
C HIS A 23 -0.46 0.80 8.34
N CYS A 24 -0.18 0.62 7.04
CA CYS A 24 -0.92 -0.27 6.15
C CYS A 24 -2.38 0.12 5.88
N GLY A 25 -2.79 1.37 6.14
CA GLY A 25 -4.05 1.88 5.61
C GLY A 25 -4.04 1.84 4.07
N TRP A 26 -5.16 1.44 3.45
CA TRP A 26 -5.16 1.07 2.03
C TRP A 26 -4.63 2.16 1.09
N ASN A 27 -4.94 3.44 1.35
CA ASN A 27 -4.40 4.56 0.56
C ASN A 27 -2.88 4.63 0.60
N SER A 28 -2.29 4.53 1.79
CA SER A 28 -0.82 4.51 1.95
C SER A 28 -0.22 3.28 1.26
N THR A 29 -0.89 2.13 1.36
CA THR A 29 -0.44 0.89 0.70
C THR A 29 -0.41 1.05 -0.82
N ILE A 30 -1.47 1.58 -1.44
CA ILE A 30 -1.50 1.77 -2.91
C ILE A 30 -0.55 2.88 -3.38
N GLU A 31 -0.29 3.92 -2.57
CA GLU A 31 0.73 4.93 -2.87
C GLU A 31 2.15 4.32 -2.84
N GLY A 32 2.45 3.48 -1.84
CA GLY A 32 3.72 2.74 -1.77
C GLY A 32 3.91 1.79 -2.96
N ILE A 33 2.85 1.04 -3.32
CA ILE A 33 2.82 0.18 -4.50
C ILE A 33 3.02 1.00 -5.78
N GLY A 34 2.28 2.10 -5.95
CA GLY A 34 2.38 2.97 -7.12
C GLY A 34 3.76 3.58 -7.30
N ALA A 35 4.42 3.96 -6.21
CA ALA A 35 5.79 4.46 -6.21
C ALA A 35 6.85 3.35 -6.42
N GLY A 36 6.50 2.08 -6.20
CA GLY A 36 7.43 0.95 -6.31
C GLY A 36 8.44 0.90 -5.16
N VAL A 37 8.03 1.35 -3.98
CA VAL A 37 8.87 1.45 -2.79
C VAL A 37 8.56 0.27 -1.84
N PRO A 38 9.58 -0.46 -1.35
CA PRO A 38 9.38 -1.50 -0.35
C PRO A 38 8.82 -0.95 0.97
N MET A 39 7.96 -1.72 1.63
CA MET A 39 7.26 -1.28 2.84
C MET A 39 7.74 -1.97 4.11
N ILE A 40 7.85 -1.20 5.21
CA ILE A 40 7.86 -1.75 6.57
C ILE A 40 6.45 -1.59 7.11
N THR A 41 5.77 -2.70 7.38
CA THR A 41 4.38 -2.71 7.79
C THR A 41 4.25 -2.59 9.31
N TRP A 42 3.44 -1.64 9.76
CA TRP A 42 3.11 -1.39 11.16
C TRP A 42 1.60 -1.23 11.33
N PRO A 43 0.79 -2.26 11.06
CA PRO A 43 -0.66 -2.18 11.19
C PRO A 43 -1.05 -1.78 12.61
N LEU A 44 -2.11 -1.00 12.75
CA LEU A 44 -2.60 -0.51 14.03
C LEU A 44 -4.05 -0.95 14.28
N VAL A 45 -4.95 -0.69 13.33
CA VAL A 45 -6.40 -0.84 13.49
C VAL A 45 -7.09 -1.29 12.20
N ALA A 46 -8.42 -1.43 12.26
CA ALA A 46 -9.29 -1.68 11.12
C ALA A 46 -8.81 -2.89 10.30
N GLU A 47 -8.72 -2.76 8.98
CA GLU A 47 -8.30 -3.81 8.04
C GLU A 47 -6.78 -3.88 7.83
N GLN A 48 -6.00 -3.06 8.54
CA GLN A 48 -4.56 -2.87 8.28
C GLN A 48 -3.73 -4.14 8.38
N PHE A 49 -4.12 -5.08 9.25
CA PHE A 49 -3.46 -6.39 9.38
C PHE A 49 -3.68 -7.27 8.14
N PHE A 50 -4.86 -7.17 7.50
CA PHE A 50 -5.10 -7.85 6.22
C PHE A 50 -4.30 -7.21 5.09
N ASN A 51 -4.23 -5.87 5.08
CA ASN A 51 -3.41 -5.14 4.11
C ASN A 51 -1.91 -5.48 4.28
N GLU A 52 -1.43 -5.62 5.51
CA GLU A 52 -0.07 -6.12 5.78
C GLU A 52 0.15 -7.49 5.13
N SER A 53 -0.76 -8.45 5.31
CA SER A 53 -0.64 -9.76 4.67
C SER A 53 -0.62 -9.70 3.14
N ILE A 54 -1.37 -8.78 2.53
CA ILE A 54 -1.27 -8.53 1.08
C ILE A 54 0.14 -8.06 0.72
N VAL A 55 0.69 -7.10 1.45
CA VAL A 55 2.02 -6.54 1.17
C VAL A 55 3.15 -7.56 1.37
N VAL A 56 3.13 -8.28 2.49
CA VAL A 56 4.24 -9.14 2.92
C VAL A 56 4.11 -10.56 2.38
N ASP A 57 2.93 -11.18 2.48
CA ASP A 57 2.79 -12.61 2.17
C ASP A 57 2.46 -12.83 0.69
N VAL A 58 1.62 -11.98 0.11
CA VAL A 58 1.14 -12.11 -1.28
C VAL A 58 2.08 -11.41 -2.26
N LEU A 59 2.25 -10.10 -2.11
CA LEU A 59 3.07 -9.29 -3.03
C LEU A 59 4.56 -9.48 -2.77
N LYS A 60 4.94 -9.80 -1.53
CA LYS A 60 6.34 -9.92 -1.08
C LYS A 60 7.14 -8.64 -1.36
N THR A 61 6.52 -7.49 -1.08
CA THR A 61 7.07 -6.14 -1.30
C THR A 61 7.35 -5.40 0.00
N GLY A 62 7.32 -6.10 1.13
CA GLY A 62 7.60 -5.51 2.43
C GLY A 62 7.91 -6.53 3.51
N ILE A 63 8.22 -6.02 4.71
CA ILE A 63 8.46 -6.78 5.92
C ILE A 63 7.61 -6.27 7.08
N ARG A 64 7.35 -7.13 8.06
CA ARG A 64 6.64 -6.77 9.30
C ARG A 64 7.58 -6.11 10.30
N VAL A 65 7.11 -5.04 10.94
CA VAL A 65 7.75 -4.53 12.16
C VAL A 65 7.44 -5.42 13.38
N GLY A 66 6.38 -6.24 13.29
CA GLY A 66 5.98 -7.19 14.31
C GLY A 66 5.03 -6.62 15.36
N ASN A 67 4.09 -5.75 14.96
CA ASN A 67 2.90 -5.47 15.76
C ASN A 67 1.88 -6.59 15.55
N GLU A 68 1.41 -7.19 16.64
CA GLU A 68 0.39 -8.24 16.62
C GLU A 68 -0.88 -7.81 17.37
N GLU A 69 -0.88 -6.62 17.98
CA GLU A 69 -2.00 -6.13 18.78
C GLU A 69 -2.84 -5.13 17.99
N TRP A 70 -4.11 -5.46 17.83
CA TRP A 70 -5.09 -4.57 17.24
C TRP A 70 -5.50 -3.50 18.25
N LEU A 71 -5.30 -2.23 17.90
CA LEU A 71 -5.59 -1.08 18.77
C LEU A 71 -7.09 -0.92 18.97
N SER A 72 -7.56 -1.23 20.18
CA SER A 72 -8.93 -0.97 20.61
C SER A 72 -9.15 0.49 20.98
N TYR A 73 -10.31 1.03 20.63
CA TYR A 73 -10.77 2.33 21.13
C TYR A 73 -11.30 2.29 22.57
N ILE A 74 -11.44 1.08 23.13
CA ILE A 74 -12.06 0.84 24.46
C ILE A 74 -10.99 0.47 25.49
N TRP A 75 -9.95 -0.24 25.07
CA TRP A 75 -8.93 -0.81 25.97
C TRP A 75 -7.60 -0.07 25.79
N GLU A 76 -6.81 -0.01 26.87
CA GLU A 76 -5.48 0.58 26.80
C GLU A 76 -4.61 -0.15 25.75
N PRO A 77 -3.89 0.61 24.90
CA PRO A 77 -2.99 0.03 23.93
C PRO A 77 -1.88 -0.77 24.63
N LYS A 78 -1.67 -2.00 24.19
CA LYS A 78 -0.45 -2.74 24.55
C LYS A 78 0.67 -2.33 23.62
N LEU A 79 1.78 -1.86 24.20
CA LEU A 79 2.99 -1.58 23.43
C LEU A 79 3.73 -2.90 23.14
N THR A 80 3.68 -3.37 21.89
CA THR A 80 4.29 -4.67 21.49
C THR A 80 5.46 -4.53 20.53
N VAL A 81 5.64 -3.34 19.95
CA VAL A 81 6.75 -3.01 19.08
C VAL A 81 7.76 -2.19 19.89
N SER A 82 8.90 -2.83 20.19
CA SER A 82 10.01 -2.17 20.87
C SER A 82 10.86 -1.36 19.88
N ARG A 83 11.69 -0.45 20.40
CA ARG A 83 12.65 0.31 19.59
C ARG A 83 13.57 -0.62 18.80
N GLU A 84 13.98 -1.73 19.40
CA GLU A 84 14.91 -2.71 18.82
C GLU A 84 14.29 -3.40 17.61
N LYS A 85 12.98 -3.73 17.66
CA LYS A 85 12.25 -4.27 16.51
C LYS A 85 12.22 -3.27 15.34
N VAL A 86 11.94 -2.00 15.63
CA VAL A 86 11.94 -0.93 14.60
C VAL A 86 13.33 -0.77 14.00
N GLU A 87 14.36 -0.69 14.84
CA GLU A 87 15.74 -0.54 14.40
C GLU A 87 16.19 -1.73 13.55
N ALA A 88 15.84 -2.95 13.94
CA ALA A 88 16.13 -4.16 13.18
C ALA A 88 15.45 -4.13 11.81
N ALA A 89 14.16 -3.80 11.73
CA ALA A 89 13.43 -3.71 10.46
C ALA A 89 14.02 -2.65 9.52
N VAL A 90 14.34 -1.46 10.04
CA VAL A 90 14.95 -0.38 9.26
C VAL A 90 16.34 -0.77 8.77
N LYS A 91 17.19 -1.32 9.63
CA LYS A 91 18.54 -1.79 9.24
C LYS A 91 18.47 -2.93 8.23
N TRP A 92 17.55 -3.87 8.41
CA TRP A 92 17.35 -4.97 7.47
C TRP A 92 17.05 -4.46 6.06
N LEU A 93 16.10 -3.51 5.94
CA LEU A 93 15.69 -2.97 4.65
C LEU A 93 16.72 -2.00 4.02
N MET A 94 17.42 -1.20 4.83
CA MET A 94 18.21 -0.06 4.35
C MET A 94 19.72 -0.28 4.39
N ALA A 95 20.25 -1.08 5.32
CA ALA A 95 21.68 -1.21 5.58
C ALA A 95 22.32 -2.43 4.89
N GLY A 96 21.62 -3.07 3.94
CA GLY A 96 22.12 -4.23 3.20
C GLY A 96 22.15 -5.54 4.00
N ASN A 97 21.69 -5.54 5.26
CA ASN A 97 21.65 -6.74 6.11
C ASN A 97 20.71 -7.82 5.58
N GLY A 98 19.67 -7.45 4.81
CA GLY A 98 18.80 -8.41 4.13
C GLY A 98 19.36 -8.93 2.79
N GLY A 99 20.53 -8.45 2.34
CA GLY A 99 21.22 -8.94 1.15
C GLY A 99 20.32 -9.11 -0.08
N ASP A 100 20.39 -10.29 -0.70
CA ASP A 100 19.63 -10.63 -1.91
C ASP A 100 18.11 -10.58 -1.72
N GLU A 101 17.61 -10.82 -0.50
CA GLU A 101 16.16 -10.78 -0.22
C GLU A 101 15.60 -9.35 -0.36
N VAL A 102 16.38 -8.35 0.05
CA VAL A 102 16.00 -6.94 -0.11
C VAL A 102 16.03 -6.51 -1.57
N GLU A 103 17.03 -6.96 -2.33
CA GLU A 103 17.10 -6.66 -3.77
C GLU A 103 15.95 -7.30 -4.54
N GLU A 104 15.59 -8.55 -4.22
CA GLU A 104 14.41 -9.22 -4.78
C GLU A 104 13.11 -8.49 -4.40
N MET A 105 12.99 -8.03 -3.15
CA MET A 105 11.84 -7.24 -2.71
C MET A 105 11.71 -5.92 -3.47
N ARG A 106 12.83 -5.20 -3.67
CA ARG A 106 12.90 -3.97 -4.47
C ARG A 106 12.51 -4.23 -5.92
N ARG A 107 12.98 -5.34 -6.50
CA ARG A 107 12.62 -5.77 -7.84
C ARG A 107 11.12 -6.02 -7.96
N ARG A 108 10.52 -6.78 -7.02
CA ARG A 108 9.07 -7.01 -6.97
C ARG A 108 8.27 -5.72 -6.81
N ALA A 109 8.70 -4.81 -5.93
CA ALA A 109 8.01 -3.54 -5.72
C ALA A 109 7.92 -2.74 -7.03
N LYS A 110 9.01 -2.69 -7.81
CA LYS A 110 9.02 -2.07 -9.15
C LYS A 110 8.09 -2.79 -10.13
N GLU A 111 8.12 -4.12 -10.19
CA GLU A 111 7.24 -4.89 -11.09
C GLU A 111 5.75 -4.68 -10.78
N VAL A 112 5.39 -4.66 -9.50
CA VAL A 112 4.00 -4.41 -9.07
C VAL A 112 3.61 -2.96 -9.36
N SER A 113 4.50 -1.99 -9.16
CA SER A 113 4.29 -0.59 -9.56
C SER A 113 3.97 -0.46 -11.05
N GLU A 114 4.76 -1.11 -11.91
CA GLU A 114 4.53 -1.09 -13.36
C GLU A 114 3.18 -1.69 -13.74
N LYS A 115 2.78 -2.79 -13.10
CA LYS A 115 1.46 -3.41 -13.30
C LYS A 115 0.33 -2.50 -12.84
N ALA A 116 0.49 -1.85 -11.69
CA ALA A 116 -0.49 -0.91 -11.14
C ALA A 116 -0.70 0.29 -12.08
N LYS A 117 0.39 0.86 -12.62
CA LYS A 117 0.34 1.95 -13.61
C LYS A 117 -0.35 1.51 -14.91
N LYS A 118 0.06 0.35 -15.45
CA LYS A 118 -0.56 -0.22 -16.66
C LYS A 118 -2.06 -0.52 -16.49
N ALA A 119 -2.51 -0.86 -15.29
CA ALA A 119 -3.92 -1.15 -15.03
C ALA A 119 -4.81 0.10 -15.18
N VAL A 120 -4.29 1.29 -14.86
CA VAL A 120 -5.04 2.56 -14.93
C VAL A 120 -4.82 3.34 -16.23
N ASP A 121 -3.75 3.02 -16.98
CA ASP A 121 -3.49 3.57 -18.31
C ASP A 121 -4.62 3.27 -19.30
N HIS A 122 -4.64 3.99 -20.42
CA HIS A 122 -5.64 3.80 -21.46
C HIS A 122 -5.62 2.36 -22.00
N GLY A 123 -6.78 1.69 -21.92
CA GLY A 123 -6.91 0.27 -22.29
C GLY A 123 -6.44 -0.72 -21.21
N GLY A 124 -5.97 -0.24 -20.06
CA GLY A 124 -5.68 -1.05 -18.87
C GLY A 124 -6.93 -1.66 -18.25
N SER A 125 -6.76 -2.66 -17.39
CA SER A 125 -7.88 -3.40 -16.79
C SER A 125 -8.81 -2.52 -15.95
N SER A 126 -8.27 -1.71 -15.03
CA SER A 126 -9.06 -0.79 -14.21
C SER A 126 -9.69 0.33 -15.04
N ASN A 127 -9.00 0.79 -16.09
CA ASN A 127 -9.56 1.74 -17.06
C ASN A 127 -10.77 1.15 -17.79
N ALA A 128 -10.65 -0.08 -18.29
CA ALA A 128 -11.71 -0.79 -18.99
C ALA A 128 -12.91 -1.06 -18.08
N ASP A 129 -12.68 -1.51 -16.84
CA ASP A 129 -13.75 -1.75 -15.86
C ASP A 129 -14.51 -0.47 -15.51
N ALA A 130 -13.80 0.66 -15.35
CA ALA A 130 -14.45 1.96 -15.12
C ALA A 130 -15.32 2.38 -16.31
N ILE A 131 -14.84 2.18 -17.55
CA ILE A 131 -15.63 2.45 -18.76
C ILE A 131 -16.85 1.53 -18.84
N ALA A 132 -16.69 0.24 -18.53
CA ALA A 132 -17.78 -0.73 -18.50
C ALA A 132 -18.87 -0.31 -17.50
N LEU A 133 -18.48 0.08 -16.28
CA LEU A 133 -19.39 0.59 -15.25
C LEU A 133 -20.15 1.83 -15.73
N ILE A 134 -19.45 2.81 -16.34
CA ILE A 134 -20.07 4.02 -16.88
C ILE A 134 -21.11 3.68 -17.95
N ASN A 135 -20.79 2.77 -18.86
CA ASN A 135 -21.69 2.36 -19.93
C ASN A 135 -22.92 1.62 -19.38
N GLU A 136 -22.74 0.77 -18.36
CA GLU A 136 -23.84 0.11 -17.70
C GLU A 136 -24.79 1.13 -17.04
N LEU A 137 -24.25 2.09 -16.29
CA LEU A 137 -25.03 3.15 -15.65
C LEU A 137 -25.80 4.01 -16.67
N LYS A 138 -25.17 4.35 -17.81
CA LYS A 138 -25.85 5.04 -18.92
C LYS A 138 -27.04 4.21 -19.43
N SER A 139 -26.85 2.91 -19.68
CA SER A 139 -27.91 2.05 -20.19
C SER A 139 -29.11 1.98 -19.23
N ARG A 140 -28.84 1.87 -17.92
CA ARG A 140 -29.87 1.85 -16.87
C ARG A 140 -30.65 3.16 -16.84
N ARG A 141 -29.98 4.31 -16.95
CA ARG A 141 -30.61 5.63 -17.02
C ARG A 141 -31.54 5.77 -18.23
N HIS A 142 -31.14 5.28 -19.39
CA HIS A 142 -31.98 5.30 -20.60
C HIS A 142 -33.23 4.42 -20.44
N ARG A 143 -33.07 3.21 -19.88
CA ARG A 143 -34.20 2.31 -19.59
C ARG A 143 -35.21 2.93 -18.62
N VAL A 144 -34.73 3.56 -17.54
CA VAL A 144 -35.61 4.26 -16.58
C VAL A 144 -36.37 5.42 -17.21
N ARG A 145 -35.76 6.15 -18.15
CA ARG A 145 -36.44 7.25 -18.88
C ARG A 145 -37.46 6.73 -19.88
N ALA A 146 -37.14 5.65 -20.61
CA ALA A 146 -38.05 5.05 -21.58
C ALA A 146 -39.30 4.44 -20.90
N ASN A 147 -39.17 3.86 -19.71
CA ASN A 147 -40.29 3.29 -18.95
C ASN A 147 -41.17 4.33 -18.23
N LYS A 148 -40.83 5.62 -18.32
CA LYS A 148 -41.62 6.74 -17.74
C LYS A 148 -42.43 7.52 -18.77
N LEU A 149 -42.27 7.20 -20.06
CA LEU A 149 -43.06 7.72 -21.18
C LEU A 149 -44.07 6.65 -21.62
#